data_AF-A0A5K1DIC9-F1
#
_entry.id   AF-A0A5K1DIC9-F1
#
_cell.length_a   1.000
_cell.length_b   1.000
_cell.length_c   1.000
_cell.angle_alpha   90.00
_cell.angle_beta   90.00
_cell.angle_gamma   90.00
#
_symmetry.space_group_name_H-M   'P 1'
#
loop_
_entity.id
_entity.type
_entity.pdbx_description
1 polymer ?
#
loop_
_entity_poly.entity_id
_entity_poly.type
_entity_poly.pdbx_seq_one_letter_code
_entity_poly.pdbx_strand_id
1 'polypeptide(L)'
;CLYGGAPKGPQLRELERGADIVVATPGRLNDIFDMKKINFSQVSFLVLDEADRMLDMGFEPQIRKIVDEIPCRRQTLMYTATWPKDVRKIAGDLLLNPIQVNIGNVDELEANKAITQ
;
A
#
# COMPACT_ATOMS: atom_id res chain seq x y z
N CYS A 1 -5.57 -12.43 -1.31
CA CYS A 1 -4.30 -11.72 -1.57
C CYS A 1 -4.03 -11.64 -3.06
N LEU A 2 -3.54 -10.49 -3.55
CA LEU A 2 -3.28 -10.24 -4.97
C LEU A 2 -1.81 -9.88 -5.18
N TYR A 3 -0.99 -10.81 -5.65
CA TYR A 3 0.46 -10.61 -5.77
C TYR A 3 1.05 -11.26 -7.02
N GLY A 4 2.20 -10.72 -7.47
CA GLY A 4 2.99 -11.23 -8.59
C GLY A 4 3.64 -12.60 -8.30
N GLY A 5 4.27 -13.22 -9.30
CA GLY A 5 4.95 -14.51 -9.14
C GLY A 5 4.03 -15.74 -8.98
N ALA A 6 2.71 -15.54 -8.86
CA ALA A 6 1.72 -16.61 -8.81
C ALA A 6 0.62 -16.45 -9.89
N PRO A 7 -0.04 -17.54 -10.33
CA PRO A 7 -1.11 -17.48 -11.33
C PRO A 7 -2.27 -16.55 -10.92
N LYS A 8 -2.82 -15.80 -11.88
CA LYS A 8 -3.96 -14.88 -11.65
C LYS A 8 -5.27 -15.62 -11.36
N GLY A 9 -5.50 -16.77 -12.01
CA GLY A 9 -6.78 -17.50 -11.95
C GLY A 9 -7.29 -17.83 -10.55
N PRO A 10 -6.48 -18.45 -9.66
CA PRO A 10 -6.87 -18.69 -8.28
C PRO A 10 -7.18 -17.40 -7.51
N GLN A 11 -6.36 -16.35 -7.67
CA GLN A 11 -6.57 -15.07 -6.99
C GLN A 11 -7.89 -14.40 -7.41
N LEU A 12 -8.24 -14.47 -8.70
CA LEU A 12 -9.51 -13.97 -9.22
C LEU A 12 -10.71 -14.76 -8.70
N ARG A 13 -10.62 -16.10 -8.61
CA ARG A 13 -11.71 -16.92 -8.06
C ARG A 13 -12.00 -16.60 -6.59
N GLU A 14 -10.97 -16.38 -5.78
CA GLU A 14 -11.17 -15.96 -4.39
C GLU A 14 -11.78 -14.55 -4.32
N LEU A 15 -11.37 -13.64 -5.20
CA LEU A 15 -11.95 -12.30 -5.26
C LEU A 15 -13.43 -12.31 -5.68
N GLU A 16 -13.81 -13.18 -6.62
CA GLU A 16 -15.20 -13.34 -7.10
C GLU A 16 -16.15 -13.88 -6.01
N ARG A 17 -15.62 -14.53 -4.96
CA ARG A 17 -16.40 -14.92 -3.78
C ARG A 17 -16.75 -13.74 -2.86
N GLY A 18 -16.16 -12.57 -3.09
CA GLY A 18 -16.22 -11.43 -2.20
C GLY A 18 -15.07 -11.40 -1.21
N ALA A 19 -14.62 -10.20 -0.84
CA ALA A 19 -13.58 -9.99 0.15
C ALA A 19 -13.82 -8.66 0.88
N ASP A 20 -13.81 -8.71 2.20
CA ASP A 20 -13.84 -7.50 3.04
C ASP A 20 -12.46 -6.82 3.11
N ILE A 21 -11.38 -7.62 3.00
CA ILE A 21 -9.99 -7.15 3.06
C ILE A 21 -9.21 -7.73 1.90
N VAL A 22 -8.48 -6.85 1.19
CA VAL A 22 -7.58 -7.23 0.10
C VAL A 22 -6.18 -6.77 0.41
N VAL A 23 -5.26 -7.74 0.58
CA VAL A 23 -3.81 -7.48 0.63
C VAL A 23 -3.24 -7.67 -0.77
N ALA A 24 -2.53 -6.68 -1.29
CA ALA A 24 -2.06 -6.70 -2.68
C ALA A 24 -0.73 -5.99 -2.92
N THR A 25 0.02 -6.43 -3.93
CA THR A 25 1.13 -5.65 -4.50
C THR A 25 0.61 -4.71 -5.61
N PRO A 26 1.16 -3.49 -5.75
CA PRO A 26 0.60 -2.47 -6.64
C PRO A 26 0.40 -2.92 -8.09
N GLY A 27 1.38 -3.64 -8.66
CA GLY A 27 1.29 -4.15 -10.03
C GLY A 27 0.12 -5.13 -10.23
N ARG A 28 -0.02 -6.13 -9.35
CA ARG A 28 -1.10 -7.13 -9.48
C ARG A 28 -2.48 -6.50 -9.21
N LEU A 29 -2.57 -5.54 -8.31
CA LEU A 29 -3.82 -4.85 -8.03
C LEU A 29 -4.29 -4.03 -9.25
N ASN A 30 -3.39 -3.27 -9.85
CA ASN A 30 -3.69 -2.52 -11.08
C ASN A 30 -4.12 -3.42 -12.23
N ASP A 31 -3.43 -4.54 -12.46
CA ASP A 31 -3.83 -5.52 -13.46
C ASP A 31 -5.29 -5.97 -13.29
N ILE A 32 -5.69 -6.28 -12.06
CA ILE A 32 -7.04 -6.79 -11.74
C ILE A 32 -8.08 -5.67 -11.83
N PHE A 33 -7.70 -4.45 -11.47
CA PHE A 33 -8.53 -3.26 -11.64
C PHE A 33 -8.77 -2.93 -13.12
N ASP A 34 -7.73 -3.00 -13.96
CA ASP A 34 -7.84 -2.76 -15.41
C ASP A 34 -8.72 -3.83 -16.08
N MET A 35 -8.70 -5.07 -15.58
CA MET A 35 -9.61 -6.14 -15.99
C MET A 35 -11.07 -5.93 -15.52
N LYS A 36 -11.36 -4.87 -14.76
CA LYS A 36 -12.68 -4.57 -14.16
C LYS A 36 -13.20 -5.70 -13.27
N LYS A 37 -12.29 -6.39 -12.59
CA LYS A 37 -12.59 -7.49 -11.65
C LYS A 37 -12.63 -7.07 -10.19
N ILE A 38 -12.24 -5.83 -9.88
CA ILE A 38 -12.35 -5.22 -8.56
C ILE A 38 -12.88 -3.79 -8.69
N ASN A 39 -13.56 -3.30 -7.66
CA ASN A 39 -14.09 -1.95 -7.57
C ASN A 39 -13.71 -1.37 -6.21
N PHE A 40 -13.21 -0.13 -6.18
CA PHE A 40 -12.75 0.56 -4.98
C PHE A 40 -13.77 1.51 -4.33
N SER A 41 -14.95 1.66 -4.93
CA SER A 41 -15.99 2.63 -4.49
C SER A 41 -16.44 2.50 -3.03
N GLN A 42 -16.27 1.34 -2.40
CA GLN A 42 -16.64 1.10 -1.00
C GLN A 42 -15.44 1.06 -0.04
N VAL A 43 -14.23 1.32 -0.54
CA VAL A 43 -13.02 1.31 0.28
C VAL A 43 -13.05 2.52 1.22
N SER A 44 -13.11 2.24 2.51
CA SER A 44 -13.05 3.25 3.59
C SER A 44 -11.71 3.26 4.33
N PHE A 45 -10.87 2.25 4.10
CA PHE A 45 -9.54 2.10 4.71
C PHE A 45 -8.50 1.75 3.65
N LEU A 46 -7.39 2.49 3.62
CA LEU A 46 -6.24 2.24 2.78
C LEU A 46 -4.98 2.14 3.64
N VAL A 47 -4.17 1.11 3.43
CA VAL A 47 -2.88 0.94 4.10
C VAL A 47 -1.78 0.85 3.06
N LEU A 48 -0.74 1.67 3.22
CA LEU A 48 0.50 1.62 2.46
C LEU A 48 1.59 1.15 3.40
N ASP A 49 2.02 -0.10 3.24
CA ASP A 49 3.06 -0.71 4.07
C ASP A 49 4.40 -0.73 3.32
N GLU A 50 5.51 -0.57 4.05
CA GLU A 50 6.86 -0.39 3.51
C GLU A 50 6.92 0.63 2.35
N ALA A 51 6.37 1.84 2.57
CA ALA A 51 6.21 2.84 1.52
C ALA A 51 7.55 3.24 0.86
N ASP A 52 8.62 3.36 1.65
CA ASP A 52 9.98 3.57 1.14
C ASP A 52 10.43 2.48 0.16
N ARG A 53 10.28 1.20 0.53
CA ARG A 53 10.59 0.07 -0.35
C ARG A 53 9.81 0.12 -1.66
N MET A 54 8.52 0.45 -1.59
CA MET A 54 7.71 0.57 -2.80
C MET A 54 8.20 1.68 -3.73
N LEU A 55 8.68 2.81 -3.17
CA LEU A 55 9.28 3.89 -3.97
C LEU A 55 10.62 3.47 -4.57
N ASP A 56 11.48 2.78 -3.82
CA ASP A 56 12.75 2.25 -4.31
C ASP A 56 12.55 1.27 -5.47
N MET A 57 11.45 0.51 -5.46
CA MET A 57 11.05 -0.40 -6.54
C MET A 57 10.39 0.32 -7.74
N GLY A 58 10.23 1.64 -7.67
CA GLY A 58 9.60 2.43 -8.73
C GLY A 58 8.09 2.26 -8.83
N PHE A 59 7.40 1.87 -7.75
CA PHE A 59 5.95 1.67 -7.75
C PHE A 59 5.12 2.96 -7.55
N GLU A 60 5.75 4.13 -7.45
CA GLU A 60 5.01 5.39 -7.27
C GLU A 60 3.88 5.60 -8.29
N PRO A 61 4.09 5.43 -9.61
CA PRO A 61 3.01 5.63 -10.59
C PRO A 61 1.84 4.66 -10.38
N GLN A 62 2.12 3.41 -10.02
CA GLN A 62 1.14 2.38 -9.76
C GLN A 62 0.33 2.69 -8.49
N ILE A 63 0.99 3.17 -7.43
CA ILE A 63 0.33 3.58 -6.19
C ILE A 63 -0.61 4.75 -6.46
N ARG A 64 -0.15 5.78 -7.17
CA ARG A 64 -0.98 6.95 -7.51
C ARG A 64 -2.23 6.54 -8.28
N LYS A 65 -2.06 5.70 -9.32
CA LYS A 65 -3.19 5.15 -10.09
C LYS A 65 -4.23 4.45 -9.20
N ILE A 66 -3.79 3.65 -8.21
CA ILE A 66 -4.71 2.97 -7.29
C ILE A 66 -5.43 3.97 -6.39
N VAL A 67 -4.67 4.89 -5.80
CA VAL A 67 -5.16 5.91 -4.85
C VAL A 67 -6.20 6.82 -5.49
N ASP A 68 -6.00 7.22 -6.74
CA ASP A 68 -6.88 8.13 -7.48
C ASP A 68 -8.26 7.51 -7.76
N GLU A 69 -8.32 6.18 -7.82
CA GLU A 69 -9.56 5.42 -8.03
C GLU A 69 -10.30 5.09 -6.72
N ILE A 70 -9.65 5.28 -5.57
CA ILE A 70 -10.26 5.10 -4.26
C ILE A 70 -10.92 6.43 -3.84
N PRO A 71 -12.11 6.42 -3.21
CA PRO A 71 -12.74 7.63 -2.69
C PRO A 71 -11.85 8.42 -1.73
N CYS A 72 -11.89 9.76 -1.79
CA CYS A 72 -11.14 10.63 -0.89
C CYS A 72 -11.61 10.52 0.57
N ARG A 73 -12.89 10.17 0.80
CA ARG A 73 -13.44 9.95 2.13
C ARG A 73 -13.03 8.56 2.64
N ARG A 74 -11.78 8.45 3.07
CA ARG A 74 -11.18 7.23 3.63
C ARG A 74 -10.20 7.57 4.74
N GLN A 75 -9.91 6.60 5.60
CA GLN A 75 -8.76 6.65 6.49
C GLN A 75 -7.57 6.01 5.78
N THR A 76 -6.46 6.74 5.67
CA THR A 76 -5.21 6.21 5.09
C THR A 76 -4.16 6.06 6.18
N LEU A 77 -3.52 4.89 6.24
CA LEU A 77 -2.37 4.61 7.09
C LEU A 77 -1.16 4.38 6.19
N MET A 78 -0.01 4.94 6.56
CA MET A 78 1.25 4.74 5.87
C MET A 78 2.32 4.32 6.86
N TYR A 79 3.00 3.22 6.57
CA TYR A 79 4.11 2.68 7.34
C TYR A 79 5.36 2.69 6.48
N THR A 80 6.47 3.12 7.07
CA THR A 80 7.76 3.26 6.39
C THR A 80 8.87 3.26 7.43
N ALA A 81 10.01 2.66 7.10
CA ALA A 81 11.16 2.63 8.00
C ALA A 81 12.01 3.90 7.88
N THR A 82 12.04 4.50 6.69
CA THR A 82 12.82 5.70 6.39
C THR A 82 11.91 6.89 6.02
N TRP A 83 12.44 8.11 6.15
CA TRP A 83 11.71 9.36 5.87
C TRP A 83 12.41 10.32 4.88
N PRO A 84 12.87 9.83 3.70
CA PRO A 84 13.48 10.67 2.68
C PRO A 84 12.49 11.68 2.07
N LYS A 85 12.98 12.57 1.20
CA LYS A 85 12.16 13.60 0.55
C LYS A 85 11.02 13.00 -0.28
N ASP A 86 11.26 11.90 -0.97
CA ASP A 86 10.26 11.28 -1.85
C ASP A 86 9.13 10.62 -1.06
N VAL A 87 9.45 9.94 0.04
CA VAL A 87 8.45 9.41 0.99
C VAL A 87 7.64 10.54 1.63
N ARG A 88 8.27 11.65 2.00
CA ARG A 88 7.55 12.83 2.52
C ARG A 88 6.59 13.42 1.49
N LYS A 89 7.01 13.48 0.23
CA LYS A 89 6.19 13.98 -0.87
C LYS A 89 4.95 13.09 -1.07
N ILE A 90 5.13 11.78 -1.16
CA ILE A 90 4.00 10.87 -1.32
C ILE A 90 3.08 10.91 -0.09
N ALA A 91 3.63 11.00 1.12
CA ALA A 91 2.82 11.18 2.34
C ALA A 91 1.93 12.43 2.27
N GLY A 92 2.48 13.57 1.81
CA GLY A 92 1.75 14.82 1.66
C GLY A 92 0.62 14.76 0.62
N ASP A 93 0.79 13.93 -0.41
CA ASP A 93 -0.22 13.75 -1.46
C ASP A 93 -1.31 12.74 -1.06
N LEU A 94 -0.96 11.70 -0.30
CA LEU A 94 -1.83 10.55 -0.03
C LEU A 94 -2.56 10.61 1.32
N LEU A 95 -2.05 11.41 2.27
CA LEU A 95 -2.59 11.53 3.62
C LEU A 95 -3.27 12.89 3.82
N LEU A 96 -4.38 12.90 4.58
CA LEU A 96 -5.07 14.13 4.96
C LEU A 96 -4.84 14.39 6.46
N ASN A 97 -4.13 15.48 6.78
CA ASN A 97 -3.79 15.88 8.16
C ASN A 97 -3.29 14.72 9.04
N PRO A 98 -2.23 13.99 8.63
CA PRO A 98 -1.79 12.80 9.35
C PRO A 98 -1.18 13.13 10.71
N ILE A 99 -1.40 12.24 11.68
CA ILE A 99 -0.62 12.19 12.91
C ILE A 99 0.61 11.31 12.62
N GLN A 100 1.80 11.90 12.72
CA GLN A 100 3.04 11.16 12.57
C GLN A 100 3.45 10.57 13.92
N VAL A 101 3.61 9.25 13.96
CA VAL A 101 4.13 8.51 15.12
C VAL A 101 5.47 7.92 14.73
N ASN A 102 6.53 8.36 15.41
CA ASN A 102 7.89 7.85 15.21
C ASN A 102 8.29 7.02 16.44
N ILE A 103 8.84 5.83 16.19
CA ILE A 103 9.36 4.94 17.23
C ILE A 103 10.87 4.83 17.02
N GLY A 104 11.66 5.16 18.03
CA GLY A 104 13.13 5.20 17.92
C GLY A 104 13.64 6.49 17.27
N ASN A 105 14.90 6.47 16.84
CA ASN A 105 15.57 7.59 16.20
C ASN A 105 15.48 7.42 14.68
N VAL A 106 14.83 8.34 13.96
CA VAL A 106 14.48 8.18 12.53
C VAL A 106 15.73 8.13 11.62
N ASP A 107 16.87 8.60 12.13
CA ASP A 107 18.17 8.60 11.45
C ASP A 107 19.01 7.34 11.71
N GLU A 108 18.61 6.46 12.63
CA GLU A 108 19.31 5.21 12.96
C GLU A 108 18.37 4.01 12.84
N LEU A 109 18.69 3.09 11.93
CA LEU A 109 18.01 1.80 11.84
C LEU A 109 18.31 0.96 13.09
N GLU A 110 17.48 1.08 14.13
CA GLU A 110 17.54 0.19 15.28
C GLU A 110 16.74 -1.09 15.00
N ALA A 111 17.44 -2.22 14.86
CA ALA A 111 16.79 -3.53 14.82
C ALA A 111 16.21 -3.89 16.19
N ASN A 112 15.05 -4.54 16.21
CA ASN A 112 14.43 -5.01 17.44
C ASN A 112 15.33 -6.05 18.13
N LYS A 113 15.84 -5.72 19.32
CA LYS A 113 16.75 -6.55 20.12
C LYS A 113 16.15 -7.90 20.54
N ALA A 114 14.85 -8.11 20.35
CA ALA A 114 14.15 -9.36 20.66
C ALA A 114 14.14 -10.40 19.51
N ILE A 115 14.69 -10.07 18.33
CA ILE A 115 14.77 -11.01 17.21
C ILE A 115 16.15 -11.67 17.21
N THR A 116 16.23 -12.90 17.72
CA THR A 116 17.36 -13.81 17.46
C THR A 116 17.15 -14.48 16.10
N GLN A 117 18.12 -14.31 15.20
CA GLN A 117 18.16 -14.92 13.87
C GLN A 117 18.62 -16.37 13.93
#